data_AF-E9GSU0-F1
#
_entry.id   AF-E9GSU0-F1
#
_cell.length_a   1.000
_cell.length_b   1.000
_cell.length_c   1.000
_cell.angle_alpha   90.00
_cell.angle_beta   90.00
_cell.angle_gamma   90.00
#
_symmetry.space_group_name_H-M   'P 1'
#
loop_
_entity.id
_entity.type
_entity.pdbx_description
1 polymer ?
#
loop_
_entity_poly.entity_id
_entity_poly.type
_entity_poly.pdbx_seq_one_letter_code
_entity_poly.pdbx_strand_id
1 'polypeptide(L)'
;MAVSRELRGVINTDKRNKRTTYATFVNDTYIASTLTLTDAKITDTGFYECHLQQFPDLKTEHYVYVWDKRHLLLNSGGVDRITVKHGQRAAIPCKPTHPDVRVTLKRNNHFTVETSFKRIDT
;
A
#
# COMPACT_ATOMS: atom_id res chain seq x y z
N MET A 1 9.57 3.04 -46.88
CA MET A 1 8.79 4.26 -46.61
C MET A 1 9.11 4.67 -45.18
N ALA A 2 9.92 5.71 -44.99
CA ALA A 2 10.43 6.11 -43.68
C ALA A 2 9.56 7.21 -43.08
N VAL A 3 9.28 7.14 -41.78
CA VAL A 3 9.03 8.33 -40.96
C VAL A 3 9.70 8.12 -39.60
N SER A 4 10.85 8.76 -39.43
CA SER A 4 11.42 9.11 -38.14
C SER A 4 10.44 10.03 -37.41
N ARG A 5 9.94 9.62 -36.24
CA ARG A 5 9.26 10.52 -35.29
C ARG A 5 10.00 10.43 -33.96
N GLU A 6 10.52 11.56 -33.51
CA GLU A 6 11.09 11.74 -32.18
C GLU A 6 10.24 11.03 -31.11
N LEU A 7 10.88 10.15 -30.35
CA LEU A 7 10.36 9.59 -29.11
C LEU A 7 10.21 10.75 -28.10
N ARG A 8 8.99 11.31 -27.97
CA ARG A 8 8.71 12.33 -26.95
C ARG A 8 8.44 11.65 -25.61
N GLY A 9 9.51 11.39 -24.86
CA GLY A 9 9.39 11.04 -23.45
C GLY A 9 8.95 12.26 -22.63
N VAL A 10 7.82 12.17 -21.95
CA VAL A 10 7.39 13.19 -20.98
C VAL A 10 7.76 12.69 -19.60
N ILE A 11 8.73 13.34 -18.96
CA ILE A 11 9.09 13.08 -17.55
C ILE A 11 8.25 14.02 -16.69
N ASN A 12 7.42 13.45 -15.83
CA ASN A 12 6.63 14.20 -14.87
C ASN A 12 7.07 13.79 -13.47
N THR A 13 7.62 14.74 -12.72
CA THR A 13 7.95 14.53 -11.31
C THR A 13 6.72 14.81 -10.46
N ASP A 14 6.40 13.92 -9.51
CA ASP A 14 5.32 14.23 -8.57
C ASP A 14 5.76 15.39 -7.67
N LYS A 15 5.06 16.52 -7.78
CA LYS A 15 5.32 17.70 -6.95
C LYS A 15 5.11 17.41 -5.45
N ARG A 16 4.37 16.34 -5.10
CA ARG A 16 4.08 15.93 -3.72
C ARG A 16 5.12 14.99 -3.13
N ASN A 17 5.86 14.23 -3.96
CA ASN A 17 6.88 13.28 -3.48
C ASN A 17 8.13 13.34 -4.35
N LYS A 18 9.18 13.98 -3.82
CA LYS A 18 10.48 14.15 -4.48
C LYS A 18 11.19 12.83 -4.78
N ARG A 19 10.75 11.71 -4.20
CA ARG A 19 11.30 10.38 -4.41
C ARG A 19 10.72 9.66 -5.63
N THR A 20 9.62 10.17 -6.18
CA THR A 20 8.84 9.48 -7.20
C THR A 20 8.93 10.21 -8.55
N THR A 21 9.31 9.48 -9.59
CA THR A 21 9.38 10.00 -10.97
C THR A 21 8.52 9.15 -11.89
N TYR A 22 7.75 9.81 -12.76
CA TYR A 22 6.97 9.16 -13.80
C TYR A 22 7.55 9.50 -15.16
N ALA A 23 7.70 8.49 -16.00
CA ALA A 23 8.09 8.65 -17.39
C ALA A 23 7.04 8.01 -18.28
N THR A 24 6.42 8.81 -19.15
CA THR A 24 5.47 8.32 -20.13
C THR A 24 6.09 8.38 -21.52
N PHE A 25 5.97 7.28 -22.25
CA PHE A 25 6.43 7.12 -23.60
C PHE A 25 5.23 6.75 -24.47
N VAL A 26 5.00 7.57 -25.49
CA VAL A 26 3.88 7.42 -26.43
C VAL A 26 4.46 7.31 -27.82
N ASN A 27 4.06 6.28 -28.55
CA ASN A 27 4.24 6.21 -29.99
C ASN A 27 2.88 5.90 -30.67
N ASP A 28 2.89 5.64 -31.97
CA ASP A 28 1.66 5.46 -32.74
C ASP A 28 0.91 4.14 -32.45
N THR A 29 1.52 3.18 -31.73
CA THR A 29 0.98 1.82 -31.51
C THR A 29 0.79 1.43 -30.07
N TYR A 30 1.59 1.96 -29.15
CA TYR A 30 1.47 1.69 -27.72
C TYR A 30 1.85 2.90 -26.89
N ILE A 31 1.30 2.90 -25.68
CA ILE A 31 1.66 3.81 -24.60
C ILE A 31 2.30 2.95 -23.53
N ALA A 32 3.40 3.42 -22.96
CA ALA A 32 3.87 2.84 -21.73
C ALA A 32 4.37 3.89 -20.74
N SER A 33 4.19 3.55 -19.47
CA SER A 33 4.36 4.43 -18.33
C SER A 33 5.24 3.70 -17.32
N THR A 34 6.28 4.36 -16.86
CA THR A 34 7.21 3.83 -15.86
C THR A 34 7.16 4.70 -14.62
N LEU A 35 6.95 4.05 -13.47
CA LEU A 35 7.08 4.64 -12.16
C LEU A 35 8.43 4.24 -11.57
N THR A 36 9.23 5.24 -11.19
CA THR A 36 10.48 5.03 -10.46
C THR A 36 10.35 5.62 -9.06
N LEU A 37 10.60 4.79 -8.04
CA LEU A 37 10.69 5.21 -6.65
C LEU A 37 12.14 5.10 -6.18
N THR A 38 12.71 6.23 -5.74
CA THR A 38 14.06 6.33 -5.18
C THR A 38 14.00 6.37 -3.66
N ASP A 39 15.04 5.94 -2.96
CA ASP A 39 15.08 5.90 -1.48
C ASP A 39 13.82 5.24 -0.88
N ALA A 40 13.55 4.00 -1.31
CA ALA A 40 12.38 3.24 -0.88
C ALA A 40 12.48 2.91 0.62
N LYS A 41 11.38 3.11 1.34
CA LYS A 41 11.24 2.91 2.78
C LYS A 41 10.16 1.86 3.04
N ILE A 42 10.15 1.30 4.26
CA ILE A 42 9.15 0.29 4.64
C ILE A 42 7.71 0.75 4.40
N THR A 43 7.45 2.05 4.61
CA THR A 43 6.13 2.69 4.42
C THR A 43 5.66 2.72 2.99
N ASP A 44 6.55 2.48 2.02
CA ASP A 44 6.22 2.38 0.61
C ASP A 44 5.75 0.94 0.24
N THR A 45 5.84 -0.04 1.16
CA THR A 45 5.26 -1.38 0.95
C THR A 45 3.75 -1.30 0.80
N GLY A 46 3.19 -1.84 -0.28
CA GLY A 46 1.76 -1.77 -0.53
C GLY A 46 1.36 -2.10 -1.96
N PHE A 47 0.07 -1.85 -2.25
CA PHE A 47 -0.47 -1.99 -3.61
C PHE A 47 -0.12 -0.76 -4.43
N TYR A 48 0.45 -1.01 -5.60
CA TYR A 48 0.66 -0.04 -6.67
C TYR A 48 -0.32 -0.39 -7.79
N GLU A 49 -1.13 0.58 -8.17
CA GLU A 49 -2.11 0.42 -9.24
C GLU A 49 -1.65 1.18 -10.49
N CYS A 50 -1.72 0.51 -11.64
CA CYS A 50 -1.64 1.15 -12.94
C CYS A 50 -3.03 1.11 -13.56
N HIS A 51 -3.59 2.28 -13.85
CA HIS A 51 -4.85 2.42 -14.55
C HIS A 51 -4.71 3.43 -15.69
N LEU A 52 -5.46 3.22 -16.77
CA LEU A 52 -5.59 4.20 -17.83
C LEU A 52 -6.77 5.11 -17.50
N GLN A 53 -6.52 6.42 -17.38
CA GLN A 53 -7.57 7.39 -17.02
C GLN A 53 -8.77 7.35 -17.98
N GLN A 54 -8.51 7.08 -19.26
CA GLN A 54 -9.51 6.96 -20.32
C GLN A 54 -10.22 5.59 -20.35
N PHE A 55 -9.68 4.58 -19.68
CA PHE A 55 -10.28 3.24 -19.55
C PHE A 55 -10.18 2.79 -18.08
N PRO A 56 -11.02 3.34 -17.19
CA PRO A 56 -10.91 3.10 -15.75
C PRO A 56 -11.10 1.62 -15.35
N ASP A 57 -11.80 0.84 -16.18
CA ASP A 57 -11.96 -0.60 -15.99
C ASP A 57 -10.68 -1.39 -16.30
N LEU A 58 -9.78 -0.82 -17.12
CA LEU A 58 -8.49 -1.42 -17.42
C LEU A 58 -7.45 -1.00 -16.38
N LYS A 59 -7.45 -1.74 -15.28
CA LYS A 59 -6.51 -1.57 -14.16
C LYS A 59 -5.77 -2.84 -13.84
N THR A 60 -4.53 -2.69 -13.40
CA THR A 60 -3.72 -3.76 -12.83
C THR A 60 -3.13 -3.30 -11.50
N GLU A 61 -3.15 -4.18 -10.51
CA GLU A 61 -2.56 -3.93 -9.20
C GLU A 61 -1.40 -4.89 -8.96
N HIS A 62 -0.33 -4.39 -8.36
CA HIS A 62 0.81 -5.20 -7.93
C HIS A 62 1.18 -4.83 -6.50
N TYR A 63 1.38 -5.85 -5.67
CA TYR A 63 1.85 -5.64 -4.30
C TYR A 63 3.37 -5.60 -4.26
N VAL A 64 3.93 -4.50 -3.81
CA VAL A 64 5.39 -4.29 -3.72
C VAL A 64 5.81 -4.40 -2.25
N TYR A 65 6.84 -5.20 -2.02
CA TYR A 65 7.50 -5.36 -0.72
C TYR A 65 8.80 -4.55 -0.67
N VAL A 66 8.97 -3.74 0.37
CA VAL A 66 10.20 -3.00 0.63
C VAL A 66 10.84 -3.53 1.90
N TRP A 67 11.90 -4.33 1.72
CA TRP A 67 12.59 -4.98 2.82
C TRP A 67 13.40 -3.99 3.67
N ASP A 68 13.25 -4.12 4.99
CA ASP A 68 14.12 -3.48 5.98
C ASP A 68 14.46 -4.50 7.07
N LYS A 69 15.76 -4.76 7.25
CA LYS A 69 16.26 -5.73 8.23
C LYS A 69 15.93 -5.33 9.67
N ARG A 70 15.68 -4.04 9.96
CA ARG A 70 15.36 -3.53 11.29
C ARG A 70 13.86 -3.54 11.58
N HIS A 71 13.03 -3.45 10.54
CA HIS A 71 11.58 -3.33 10.65
C HIS A 71 10.88 -4.35 9.75
N LEU A 72 10.49 -5.48 10.36
CA LEU A 72 9.86 -6.58 9.64
C LEU A 72 8.36 -6.37 9.37
N LEU A 73 7.73 -5.40 10.05
CA LEU A 73 6.32 -5.08 9.95
C LEU A 73 6.12 -3.58 9.67
N LEU A 74 5.17 -3.24 8.80
CA LEU A 74 4.77 -1.87 8.45
C LEU A 74 4.27 -1.03 9.64
N ASN A 75 3.87 -1.69 10.72
CA ASN A 75 3.23 -1.06 11.88
C ASN A 75 3.79 -1.68 13.17
N SER A 76 5.06 -1.37 13.47
CA SER A 76 5.75 -1.87 14.66
C SER A 76 5.65 -0.94 15.88
N GLY A 77 4.73 0.03 15.89
CA GLY A 77 4.58 0.94 17.04
C GLY A 77 3.21 1.62 17.09
N GLY A 78 2.31 1.12 17.94
CA GLY A 78 1.26 1.95 18.53
C GLY A 78 -0.20 1.51 18.41
N VAL A 79 -0.53 0.36 17.81
CA VAL A 79 -1.91 -0.17 17.94
C VAL A 79 -2.01 -1.08 19.15
N ASP A 80 -2.18 -0.47 20.32
CA ASP A 80 -2.37 -1.21 21.57
C ASP A 80 -3.77 -1.82 21.67
N ARG A 81 -4.76 -1.25 20.97
CA ARG A 81 -6.17 -1.65 21.06
C ARG A 81 -6.87 -1.53 19.70
N ILE A 82 -7.65 -2.55 19.33
CA ILE A 82 -8.56 -2.54 18.19
C ILE A 82 -9.98 -2.72 18.75
N THR A 83 -10.85 -1.74 18.55
CA THR A 83 -12.25 -1.82 18.94
C THR A 83 -13.07 -2.39 17.78
N VAL A 84 -13.75 -3.51 18.03
CA VAL A 84 -14.56 -4.20 17.02
C VAL A 84 -15.94 -4.45 17.58
N LYS A 85 -17.00 -4.06 16.86
CA LYS A 85 -18.36 -4.42 17.27
C LYS A 85 -18.61 -5.89 16.98
N HIS A 86 -19.42 -6.53 17.82
CA HIS A 86 -19.83 -7.91 17.59
C HIS A 86 -20.43 -8.08 16.18
N GLY A 87 -20.00 -9.12 15.46
CA GLY A 87 -20.40 -9.40 14.09
C GLY A 87 -19.61 -8.64 13.01
N GLN A 88 -18.74 -7.69 13.36
CA GLN A 88 -17.89 -7.00 12.39
C GLN A 88 -16.55 -7.71 12.16
N ARG A 89 -16.05 -7.61 10.93
CA ARG A 89 -14.69 -8.05 10.58
C ARG A 89 -13.69 -6.95 10.95
N ALA A 90 -12.51 -7.36 11.43
CA ALA A 90 -11.41 -6.45 11.70
C ALA A 90 -10.12 -6.98 11.08
N ALA A 91 -9.32 -6.08 10.52
CA ALA A 91 -8.00 -6.38 10.03
C ALA A 91 -6.98 -6.11 11.16
N ILE A 92 -6.20 -7.12 11.52
CA ILE A 92 -5.07 -6.94 12.45
C ILE A 92 -3.94 -6.26 11.68
N PRO A 93 -3.46 -5.07 12.11
CA PRO A 93 -2.52 -4.27 11.34
C PRO A 93 -1.09 -4.76 11.52
N CYS A 94 -0.81 -6.02 11.17
CA CYS A 94 0.50 -6.69 11.29
C CYS A 94 1.04 -7.11 9.91
N LYS A 95 1.04 -6.18 8.95
CA LYS A 95 1.49 -6.45 7.57
C LYS A 95 3.03 -6.59 7.49
N PRO A 96 3.56 -7.67 6.91
CA PRO A 96 5.00 -7.85 6.75
C PRO A 96 5.59 -6.98 5.64
N THR A 97 6.87 -6.63 5.78
CA THR A 97 7.63 -5.85 4.79
C THR A 97 8.30 -6.71 3.72
N HIS A 98 8.24 -8.05 3.84
CA HIS A 98 8.79 -9.00 2.87
C HIS A 98 8.03 -10.34 2.92
N PRO A 99 7.87 -11.05 1.79
CA PRO A 99 7.10 -12.30 1.72
C PRO A 99 7.63 -13.40 2.65
N ASP A 100 8.94 -13.42 2.90
CA ASP A 100 9.57 -14.45 3.74
C ASP A 100 9.42 -14.21 5.26
N VAL A 101 8.86 -13.06 5.66
CA VAL A 101 8.62 -12.77 7.07
C VAL A 101 7.47 -13.64 7.59
N ARG A 102 7.78 -14.55 8.52
CA ARG A 102 6.79 -15.41 9.15
C ARG A 102 6.12 -14.68 10.31
N VAL A 103 4.84 -14.35 10.15
CA VAL A 103 4.01 -13.70 11.18
C VAL A 103 3.15 -14.74 11.89
N THR A 104 3.11 -14.68 13.23
CA THR A 104 2.23 -15.55 14.05
C THR A 104 1.32 -14.67 14.91
N LEU A 105 0.00 -14.85 14.77
CA LEU A 105 -0.98 -14.24 15.66
C LEU A 105 -1.26 -15.19 16.83
N LYS A 106 -1.00 -14.74 18.06
CA LYS A 106 -1.26 -15.50 19.29
C LYS A 106 -2.28 -14.76 20.13
N ARG A 107 -3.26 -15.49 20.66
CA ARG A 107 -4.22 -14.98 21.64
C ARG A 107 -3.78 -15.44 23.03
N ASN A 108 -3.61 -14.50 23.95
CA ASN A 108 -3.40 -14.83 25.36
C ASN A 108 -4.77 -15.15 26.00
N ASN A 109 -4.86 -16.19 26.82
CA ASN A 109 -6.13 -16.67 27.40
C ASN A 109 -6.73 -15.76 28.50
N HIS A 110 -6.30 -14.51 28.61
CA HIS A 110 -6.83 -13.58 29.61
C HIS A 110 -8.02 -12.82 29.04
N PHE A 111 -9.22 -13.22 29.46
CA PHE A 111 -10.45 -12.50 29.16
C PHE A 111 -10.74 -11.52 30.30
N THR A 112 -10.66 -10.23 30.02
CA THR A 112 -11.25 -9.21 30.90
C THR A 112 -12.57 -8.77 30.28
N VAL A 113 -13.67 -9.18 30.92
CA VAL A 113 -15.01 -8.68 30.58
C VAL A 113 -15.24 -7.41 31.38
N GLU A 114 -15.16 -6.25 30.74
CA GLU A 114 -15.63 -4.99 31.33
C GLU A 114 -17.13 -4.85 31.06
N THR A 115 -17.95 -5.25 32.03
CA THR A 115 -19.39 -4.99 32.01
C THR A 115 -19.68 -3.57 32.49
N SER A 116 -19.89 -2.64 31.55
CA SER A 116 -20.42 -1.31 31.86
C SER A 116 -21.94 -1.39 32.04
N PHE A 117 -22.42 -1.72 33.24
CA PHE A 117 -23.82 -1.54 33.61
C PHE A 117 -24.08 -0.05 33.89
N LYS A 118 -24.81 0.62 33.00
CA LYS A 118 -25.47 1.89 33.35
C LYS A 118 -26.69 1.54 34.21
N ARG A 119 -26.62 1.83 35.52
CA ARG A 119 -27.81 1.91 36.37
C ARG A 119 -28.67 3.05 35.80
N ILE A 120 -29.90 2.73 35.43
CA ILE A 120 -30.96 3.72 35.24
C ILE A 120 -31.58 3.84 36.63
N ASP A 121 -31.19 4.89 37.35
CA ASP A 121 -31.88 5.25 38.59
C ASP A 121 -33.18 5.96 38.18
N THR A 122 -34.30 5.35 38.57
CA THR A 122 -35.68 5.80 38.36
C THR A 122 -36.04 6.94 39.31
#